data_AF-A0A382W0U6-F1
#
_entry.id   AF-A0A382W0U6-F1
#
_cell.length_a   1.000
_cell.length_b   1.000
_cell.length_c   1.000
_cell.angle_alpha   90.00
_cell.angle_beta   90.00
_cell.angle_gamma   90.00
#
_symmetry.space_group_name_H-M   'P 1'
#
loop_
_entity.id
_entity.type
_entity.pdbx_description
1 polymer ?
#
loop_
_entity_poly.entity_id
_entity_poly.type
_entity_poly.pdbx_seq_one_letter_code
_entity_poly.pdbx_strand_id
1 'polypeptide(L)'
;VNTPKIKLKRIFEILIGEWPYLSVSLIASLFFVLFNSLSIWLTASLLNSIFTNYDQLIADYKVLLLKDNPTLNEKLKLFANDFILRESPEETLKILCLLIILIFIAKNIFLYLKNLSMSFAQLRIVTLLRNRLYAHYHSLSLSFFHRNKSGDLTSIIIHDIGNLSGAVGTTFQKIIVEPFNILLFGVLLFIISWKLSLVAVLIIPLSQVIISIIGKSIRRKSRRNTRQIGGILSIITETLSSIRIVKAFVMESFEIKKFNKES
;
A
#
# COMPACT_ATOMS: atom_id res chain seq x y z
N VAL A 1 16.31 18.40 19.43
CA VAL A 1 16.19 17.08 18.75
C VAL A 1 16.41 17.27 17.27
N ASN A 2 17.69 17.29 16.84
CA ASN A 2 18.06 17.24 15.44
C ASN A 2 18.01 15.77 15.02
N THR A 3 16.87 15.30 14.51
CA THR A 3 16.82 14.01 13.82
C THR A 3 17.75 14.11 12.61
N PRO A 4 18.82 13.30 12.50
CA PRO A 4 19.63 13.28 11.29
C PRO A 4 18.69 12.98 10.12
N LYS A 5 18.62 13.88 9.15
CA LYS A 5 17.85 13.66 7.91
C LYS A 5 18.40 12.38 7.29
N ILE A 6 17.69 11.26 7.48
CA ILE A 6 18.03 10.01 6.82
C ILE A 6 18.02 10.32 5.33
N LYS A 7 19.20 10.28 4.69
CA LYS A 7 19.32 10.58 3.27
C LYS A 7 18.52 9.50 2.53
N LEU A 8 17.35 9.86 2.00
CA LEU A 8 16.50 9.00 1.15
C LEU A 8 17.33 8.25 0.09
N LYS A 9 18.40 8.87 -0.39
CA LYS A 9 19.39 8.27 -1.28
C LYS A 9 19.96 6.93 -0.78
N ARG A 10 20.37 6.84 0.49
CA ARG A 10 20.93 5.58 1.07
C ARG A 10 19.87 4.49 1.20
N ILE A 11 18.64 4.87 1.52
CA ILE A 11 17.49 3.94 1.54
C ILE A 11 17.25 3.39 0.13
N PHE A 12 17.28 4.27 -0.88
CA PHE A 12 17.08 3.91 -2.27
C PHE A 12 18.20 3.00 -2.80
N GLU A 13 19.46 3.24 -2.42
CA GLU A 13 20.60 2.38 -2.75
C GLU A 13 20.47 0.96 -2.17
N ILE A 14 19.87 0.81 -0.98
CA ILE A 14 19.61 -0.52 -0.40
C ILE A 14 18.47 -1.23 -1.14
N LEU A 15 17.41 -0.49 -1.49
CA LEU A 15 16.28 -1.01 -2.28
C LEU A 15 16.69 -1.48 -3.68
N ILE A 16 17.54 -0.71 -4.36
CA ILE A 16 17.96 -1.02 -5.74
C ILE A 16 18.80 -2.30 -5.80
N GLY A 17 19.42 -2.71 -4.69
CA GLY A 17 20.12 -3.99 -4.58
C GLY A 17 19.22 -5.21 -4.77
N GLU A 18 17.90 -5.09 -4.52
CA GLU A 18 16.92 -6.17 -4.68
C GLU A 18 16.00 -5.95 -5.90
N TRP A 19 16.50 -5.25 -6.94
CA TRP A 19 15.76 -4.95 -8.17
C TRP A 19 15.03 -6.14 -8.84
N PRO A 20 15.56 -7.39 -8.84
CA PRO A 20 14.87 -8.53 -9.45
C PRO A 20 13.46 -8.79 -8.88
N TYR A 21 13.28 -8.67 -7.56
CA TYR A 21 11.97 -8.88 -6.94
C TYR A 21 11.05 -7.69 -7.15
N LEU A 22 11.61 -6.48 -7.13
CA LEU A 22 10.87 -5.26 -7.39
C LEU A 22 10.36 -5.20 -8.84
N SER A 23 11.17 -5.65 -9.80
CA SER A 23 10.76 -5.72 -11.21
C SER A 23 9.67 -6.78 -11.42
N VAL A 24 9.79 -7.96 -10.81
CA VAL A 24 8.72 -8.97 -10.81
C VAL A 24 7.43 -8.40 -10.22
N SER A 25 7.51 -7.64 -9.13
CA SER A 25 6.34 -7.00 -8.53
C SER A 25 5.72 -5.98 -9.48
N LEU A 26 6.51 -5.15 -10.16
CA LEU A 26 6.03 -4.19 -11.16
C LEU A 26 5.35 -4.88 -12.35
N ILE A 27 5.95 -5.94 -12.89
CA ILE A 27 5.40 -6.72 -14.00
C ILE A 27 4.09 -7.40 -13.57
N ALA A 28 4.08 -8.07 -12.42
CA ALA A 28 2.87 -8.67 -11.87
C ALA A 28 1.78 -7.61 -11.62
N SER A 29 2.18 -6.40 -11.21
CA SER A 29 1.26 -5.27 -11.04
C SER A 29 0.64 -4.81 -12.36
N LEU A 30 1.41 -4.79 -13.45
CA LEU A 30 0.90 -4.49 -14.80
C LEU A 30 -0.15 -5.52 -15.24
N PHE A 31 0.14 -6.81 -15.09
CA PHE A 31 -0.84 -7.86 -15.40
C PHE A 31 -2.06 -7.78 -14.50
N PHE A 32 -1.88 -7.52 -13.20
CA PHE A 32 -2.99 -7.29 -12.28
C PHE A 32 -3.90 -6.15 -12.75
N VAL A 33 -3.34 -5.02 -13.17
CA VAL A 33 -4.10 -3.86 -13.67
C VAL A 33 -4.90 -4.23 -14.93
N LEU A 34 -4.25 -4.95 -15.86
CA LEU A 34 -4.89 -5.42 -17.10
C LEU A 34 -6.08 -6.34 -16.80
N PHE A 35 -5.88 -7.39 -16.00
CA PHE A 35 -6.95 -8.34 -15.65
C PHE A 35 -8.03 -7.70 -14.78
N ASN A 36 -7.69 -6.75 -13.90
CA ASN A 36 -8.70 -6.01 -13.13
C ASN A 36 -9.55 -5.11 -14.02
N SER A 37 -8.93 -4.45 -15.00
CA SER A 37 -9.67 -3.61 -15.94
C SER A 37 -10.58 -4.46 -16.82
N LEU A 38 -10.07 -5.59 -17.30
CA LEU A 38 -10.86 -6.55 -18.08
C LEU A 38 -12.01 -7.14 -17.25
N SER A 39 -11.77 -7.48 -15.99
CA SER A 39 -12.78 -7.93 -15.02
C SER A 39 -13.93 -6.92 -14.88
N ILE A 40 -13.61 -5.62 -14.69
CA ILE A 40 -14.62 -4.56 -14.59
C ILE A 40 -15.40 -4.40 -15.90
N TRP A 41 -14.69 -4.37 -17.03
CA TRP A 41 -15.30 -4.21 -18.34
C TRP A 41 -16.23 -5.39 -18.68
N LEU A 42 -15.83 -6.62 -18.37
CA LEU A 42 -16.65 -7.81 -18.55
C LEU A 42 -17.87 -7.84 -17.64
N THR A 43 -17.75 -7.38 -16.38
CA THR A 43 -18.92 -7.25 -15.52
C THR A 43 -19.93 -6.23 -16.08
N ALA A 44 -19.44 -5.13 -16.67
CA ALA A 44 -20.32 -4.20 -17.37
C ALA A 44 -20.94 -4.82 -18.63
N SER A 45 -20.17 -5.63 -19.38
CA SER A 45 -20.67 -6.37 -20.55
C SER A 45 -21.73 -7.41 -20.17
N LEU A 46 -21.52 -8.15 -19.09
CA LEU A 46 -22.52 -9.07 -18.52
C LEU A 46 -23.82 -8.32 -18.18
N LEU A 47 -23.67 -7.19 -17.49
CA LEU A 47 -24.81 -6.36 -17.09
C LEU A 47 -25.57 -5.85 -18.32
N ASN A 48 -24.86 -5.38 -19.34
CA ASN A 48 -25.46 -4.96 -20.60
C ASN A 48 -26.14 -6.13 -21.34
N SER A 49 -25.54 -7.32 -21.34
CA SER A 49 -26.10 -8.52 -21.96
C SER A 49 -27.37 -9.03 -21.26
N ILE A 50 -27.52 -8.76 -19.97
CA ILE A 50 -28.72 -9.14 -19.20
C ILE A 50 -29.84 -8.11 -19.39
N PHE A 51 -29.50 -6.82 -19.45
CA PHE A 51 -30.49 -5.74 -19.49
C PHE A 51 -30.88 -5.25 -20.90
N THR A 52 -30.04 -5.49 -21.90
CA THR A 52 -30.27 -5.05 -23.29
C THR A 52 -30.68 -6.23 -24.17
N ASN A 53 -31.65 -6.00 -25.06
CA ASN A 53 -32.11 -7.02 -26.02
C ASN A 53 -30.94 -7.50 -26.90
N TYR A 54 -30.79 -8.81 -27.03
CA TYR A 54 -29.69 -9.43 -27.78
C TYR A 54 -29.59 -8.95 -29.23
N ASP A 55 -30.74 -8.76 -29.89
CA ASP A 55 -30.82 -8.27 -31.27
C ASP A 55 -30.26 -6.84 -31.42
N GLN A 56 -30.47 -5.99 -30.42
CA GLN A 56 -29.87 -4.65 -30.38
C GLN A 56 -28.36 -4.73 -30.18
N LEU A 57 -27.88 -5.68 -29.36
CA LEU A 57 -26.45 -5.89 -29.13
C LEU A 57 -25.72 -6.31 -30.43
N ILE A 58 -26.32 -7.20 -31.21
CA ILE A 58 -25.79 -7.63 -32.52
C ILE A 58 -25.85 -6.48 -33.53
N ALA A 59 -26.95 -5.71 -33.54
CA ALA A 59 -27.07 -4.56 -34.42
C ALA A 59 -25.97 -3.52 -34.14
N ASP A 60 -25.74 -3.18 -32.88
CA ASP A 60 -24.66 -2.27 -32.45
C ASP A 60 -23.28 -2.81 -32.84
N TYR A 61 -23.04 -4.11 -32.70
CA TYR A 61 -21.79 -4.74 -33.13
C TYR A 61 -21.58 -4.65 -34.65
N LYS A 62 -22.60 -4.93 -35.45
CA LYS A 62 -22.54 -4.81 -36.92
C LYS A 62 -22.28 -3.38 -37.37
N VAL A 63 -22.92 -2.40 -36.74
CA VAL A 63 -22.68 -0.97 -37.01
C VAL A 63 -21.24 -0.59 -36.69
N LEU A 64 -20.67 -1.12 -35.61
CA LEU A 64 -19.27 -0.87 -35.24
C LEU A 64 -18.27 -1.52 -36.21
N LEU A 65 -18.56 -2.71 -36.74
CA LEU A 65 -17.71 -3.39 -37.74
C LEU A 65 -17.62 -2.61 -39.06
N LEU A 66 -18.69 -1.93 -39.45
CA LEU A 66 -18.78 -1.18 -40.71
C LEU A 66 -18.15 0.23 -40.62
N LYS A 67 -17.61 0.61 -39.47
CA LYS A 67 -17.04 1.94 -39.25
C LYS A 67 -15.58 1.99 -39.70
N ASP A 68 -15.26 2.85 -40.67
CA ASP A 68 -13.90 2.97 -41.27
C ASP A 68 -12.78 3.32 -40.27
N ASN A 69 -13.07 4.15 -39.26
CA ASN A 69 -12.08 4.60 -38.27
C ASN A 69 -12.63 4.48 -36.83
N PRO A 70 -12.58 3.28 -36.24
CA PRO A 70 -13.03 3.09 -34.87
C PRO A 70 -12.03 3.72 -33.88
N THR A 71 -12.58 4.45 -32.90
CA THR A 71 -11.82 4.98 -31.76
C THR A 71 -11.22 3.84 -30.92
N LEU A 72 -10.22 4.13 -30.08
CA LEU A 72 -9.59 3.11 -29.20
C LEU A 72 -10.62 2.36 -28.33
N ASN A 73 -11.64 3.04 -27.82
CA ASN A 73 -12.74 2.41 -27.09
C ASN A 73 -13.54 1.45 -27.98
N GLU A 74 -13.84 1.85 -29.21
CA GLU A 74 -14.57 1.02 -30.16
C GLU A 74 -13.76 -0.20 -30.61
N LYS A 75 -12.44 -0.06 -30.79
CA LYS A 75 -11.54 -1.20 -31.03
C LYS A 75 -11.53 -2.18 -29.86
N LEU A 76 -11.52 -1.68 -28.62
CA LEU A 76 -11.61 -2.53 -27.42
C LEU A 76 -12.96 -3.27 -27.36
N LYS A 77 -14.06 -2.58 -27.69
CA LYS A 77 -15.39 -3.20 -27.77
C LYS A 77 -15.44 -4.27 -28.87
N LEU A 78 -14.90 -4.00 -30.05
CA LEU A 78 -14.86 -4.95 -31.16
C LEU A 78 -14.06 -6.21 -30.80
N PHE A 79 -12.83 -6.05 -30.30
CA PHE A 79 -11.99 -7.17 -29.89
C PHE A 79 -12.70 -8.10 -28.90
N ALA A 80 -13.36 -7.51 -27.92
CA ALA A 80 -13.96 -8.29 -26.87
C ALA A 80 -15.35 -8.85 -27.26
N ASN A 81 -16.13 -8.14 -28.08
CA ASN A 81 -17.35 -8.66 -28.66
C ASN A 81 -17.06 -9.83 -29.61
N ASP A 82 -15.99 -9.78 -30.39
CA ASP A 82 -15.54 -10.89 -31.26
C ASP A 82 -15.15 -12.13 -30.44
N PHE A 83 -14.60 -11.94 -29.23
CA PHE A 83 -14.25 -13.04 -28.34
C PHE A 83 -15.45 -13.62 -27.57
N ILE A 84 -16.49 -12.81 -27.30
CA ILE A 84 -17.60 -13.15 -26.40
C ILE A 84 -18.88 -13.55 -27.16
N LEU A 85 -19.24 -12.84 -28.23
CA LEU A 85 -20.49 -13.06 -28.97
C LEU A 85 -20.44 -14.41 -29.70
N ARG A 86 -21.50 -15.20 -29.50
CA ARG A 86 -21.75 -16.46 -30.21
C ARG A 86 -23.04 -16.35 -31.02
N GLU A 87 -23.41 -17.43 -31.70
CA GLU A 87 -24.64 -17.44 -32.50
C GLU A 87 -25.90 -17.38 -31.63
N SER A 88 -25.84 -17.91 -30.39
CA SER A 88 -26.97 -17.90 -29.46
C SER A 88 -26.76 -17.00 -28.22
N PRO A 89 -27.84 -16.40 -27.67
CA PRO A 89 -27.77 -15.62 -26.43
C PRO A 89 -27.32 -16.45 -25.22
N GLU A 90 -27.78 -17.70 -25.13
CA GLU A 90 -27.46 -18.58 -24.00
C GLU A 90 -25.98 -18.98 -23.98
N GLU A 91 -25.39 -19.26 -25.14
CA GLU A 91 -23.96 -19.60 -25.23
C GLU A 91 -23.09 -18.39 -24.95
N THR A 92 -23.48 -17.21 -25.48
CA THR A 92 -22.81 -15.94 -25.18
C THR A 92 -22.75 -15.71 -23.67
N LEU A 93 -23.88 -15.88 -22.97
CA LEU A 93 -23.95 -15.69 -21.52
C LEU A 93 -23.11 -16.72 -20.76
N LYS A 94 -23.15 -18.01 -21.15
CA LYS A 94 -22.35 -19.08 -20.52
C LYS A 94 -20.85 -18.80 -20.65
N ILE A 95 -20.38 -18.42 -21.85
CA ILE A 95 -18.97 -18.10 -22.09
C ILE A 95 -18.56 -16.86 -21.29
N LEU A 96 -19.40 -15.81 -21.28
CA LEU A 96 -19.13 -14.58 -20.55
C LEU A 96 -18.97 -14.86 -19.04
N CYS A 97 -19.86 -15.67 -18.45
CA CYS A 97 -19.75 -16.11 -17.06
C CYS A 97 -18.46 -16.89 -16.77
N LEU A 98 -18.11 -17.89 -17.60
CA LEU A 98 -16.89 -18.68 -17.43
C LEU A 98 -15.64 -17.80 -17.52
N LEU A 99 -15.63 -16.90 -18.49
CA LEU A 99 -14.53 -15.99 -18.78
C LEU A 99 -14.33 -14.98 -17.64
N ILE A 100 -15.41 -14.45 -17.05
CA ILE A 100 -15.34 -13.62 -15.84
C ILE A 100 -14.66 -14.39 -14.72
N ILE A 101 -15.08 -15.63 -14.44
CA ILE A 101 -14.49 -16.45 -13.37
C ILE A 101 -12.99 -16.65 -13.62
N LEU A 102 -12.60 -17.02 -14.83
CA LEU A 102 -11.19 -17.24 -15.19
C LEU A 102 -10.35 -15.98 -15.00
N ILE A 103 -10.86 -14.82 -15.41
CA ILE A 103 -10.16 -13.53 -15.27
C ILE A 103 -10.10 -13.07 -13.82
N PHE A 104 -11.14 -13.31 -13.03
CA PHE A 104 -11.10 -13.03 -11.60
C PHE A 104 -10.03 -13.87 -10.90
N ILE A 105 -9.89 -15.15 -11.25
CA ILE A 105 -8.83 -16.01 -10.73
C ILE A 105 -7.46 -15.48 -11.17
N ALA A 106 -7.27 -15.24 -12.48
CA ALA A 106 -6.02 -14.71 -13.02
C ALA A 106 -5.61 -13.39 -12.35
N LYS A 107 -6.55 -12.45 -12.21
CA LYS A 107 -6.36 -11.19 -11.49
C LYS A 107 -5.83 -11.42 -10.08
N ASN A 108 -6.45 -12.30 -9.32
CA ASN A 108 -6.05 -12.56 -7.93
C ASN A 108 -4.70 -13.27 -7.84
N ILE A 109 -4.36 -14.14 -8.79
CA ILE A 109 -3.02 -14.73 -8.91
C ILE A 109 -1.98 -13.62 -9.07
N PHE A 110 -2.17 -12.69 -10.02
CA PHE A 110 -1.21 -11.59 -10.21
C PHE A 110 -1.16 -10.62 -9.02
N LEU A 111 -2.29 -10.37 -8.36
CA LEU A 111 -2.31 -9.61 -7.10
C LEU A 111 -1.46 -10.30 -6.02
N TYR A 112 -1.62 -11.62 -5.89
CA TYR A 112 -0.84 -12.41 -4.95
C TYR A 112 0.65 -12.41 -5.30
N LEU A 113 1.02 -12.64 -6.56
CA LEU A 113 2.42 -12.59 -7.03
C LEU A 113 3.07 -11.23 -6.77
N LYS A 114 2.34 -10.14 -7.06
CA LYS A 114 2.80 -8.77 -6.79
C LYS A 114 3.13 -8.60 -5.30
N ASN A 115 2.22 -8.98 -4.41
CA ASN A 115 2.37 -8.81 -2.96
C ASN A 115 3.43 -9.77 -2.38
N LEU A 116 3.49 -10.99 -2.89
CA LEU A 116 4.47 -12.00 -2.49
C LEU A 116 5.89 -11.54 -2.86
N SER A 117 6.12 -11.10 -4.09
CA SER A 117 7.42 -10.60 -4.53
C SER A 117 7.88 -9.40 -3.70
N MET A 118 6.95 -8.49 -3.39
CA MET A 118 7.24 -7.34 -2.53
C MET A 118 7.61 -7.76 -1.10
N SER A 119 6.92 -8.77 -0.57
CA SER A 119 7.21 -9.31 0.76
C SER A 119 8.57 -10.00 0.81
N PHE A 120 8.93 -10.76 -0.23
CA PHE A 120 10.26 -11.35 -0.36
C PHE A 120 11.37 -10.29 -0.43
N ALA A 121 11.18 -9.23 -1.22
CA ALA A 121 12.12 -8.11 -1.29
C ALA A 121 12.34 -7.49 0.10
N GLN A 122 11.25 -7.24 0.84
CA GLN A 122 11.31 -6.69 2.19
C GLN A 122 12.09 -7.60 3.15
N LEU A 123 11.81 -8.91 3.15
CA LEU A 123 12.51 -9.88 4.01
C LEU A 123 14.00 -9.97 3.69
N ARG A 124 14.38 -9.93 2.41
CA ARG A 124 15.80 -9.92 2.01
C ARG A 124 16.52 -8.66 2.48
N ILE A 125 15.87 -7.49 2.35
CA ILE A 125 16.41 -6.23 2.87
C ILE A 125 16.65 -6.32 4.39
N VAL A 126 15.68 -6.85 5.15
CA VAL A 126 15.84 -7.07 6.61
C VAL A 126 17.05 -7.94 6.90
N THR A 127 17.15 -9.10 6.23
CA THR A 127 18.23 -10.06 6.46
C THR A 127 19.59 -9.47 6.09
N LEU A 128 19.68 -8.78 4.96
CA LEU A 128 20.91 -8.13 4.51
C LEU A 128 21.37 -7.04 5.49
N LEU A 129 20.43 -6.22 5.99
CA LEU A 129 20.75 -5.19 6.99
C LEU A 129 21.18 -5.82 8.31
N ARG A 130 20.50 -6.86 8.79
CA ARG A 130 20.89 -7.58 10.01
C ARG A 130 22.29 -8.19 9.88
N ASN A 131 22.59 -8.84 8.77
CA ASN A 131 23.90 -9.44 8.54
C ASN A 131 25.02 -8.39 8.48
N ARG A 132 24.79 -7.27 7.77
CA ARG A 132 25.75 -6.17 7.71
C ARG A 132 25.99 -5.52 9.07
N LEU A 133 24.93 -5.29 9.84
CA LEU A 133 25.05 -4.68 11.17
C LEU A 133 25.76 -5.63 12.13
N TYR A 134 25.42 -6.92 12.09
CA TYR A 134 26.04 -7.95 12.91
C TYR A 134 27.54 -8.09 12.60
N ALA A 135 27.92 -8.16 11.32
CA ALA A 135 29.32 -8.15 10.91
C ALA A 135 30.05 -6.87 11.35
N HIS A 136 29.39 -5.72 11.25
CA HIS A 136 29.96 -4.45 11.71
C HIS A 136 30.19 -4.46 13.23
N TYR A 137 29.24 -4.97 14.03
CA TYR A 137 29.42 -5.09 15.47
C TYR A 137 30.67 -5.89 15.85
N HIS A 138 30.94 -7.00 15.15
CA HIS A 138 32.17 -7.80 15.38
C HIS A 138 33.48 -7.07 15.02
N SER A 139 33.41 -6.00 14.21
CA SER A 139 34.58 -5.15 13.91
C SER A 139 34.84 -4.03 14.92
N LEU A 140 33.94 -3.83 15.90
CA LEU A 140 34.03 -2.72 16.85
C LEU A 140 34.92 -3.05 18.05
N SER A 141 35.57 -2.02 18.59
CA SER A 141 36.45 -2.14 19.76
C SER A 141 35.69 -2.54 21.04
N LEU A 142 36.39 -3.17 21.98
CA LEU A 142 35.83 -3.48 23.31
C LEU A 142 35.33 -2.24 24.06
N SER A 143 35.98 -1.08 23.86
CA SER A 143 35.54 0.20 24.45
C SER A 143 34.13 0.60 24.01
N PHE A 144 33.74 0.27 22.78
CA PHE A 144 32.37 0.50 22.29
C PHE A 144 31.35 -0.33 23.09
N PHE A 145 31.65 -1.59 23.34
CA PHE A 145 30.77 -2.50 24.10
C PHE A 145 30.73 -2.18 25.60
N HIS A 146 31.77 -1.57 26.16
CA HIS A 146 31.71 -1.04 27.53
C HIS A 146 30.80 0.19 27.65
N ARG A 147 30.68 0.99 26.58
CA ARG A 147 29.85 2.21 26.57
C ARG A 147 28.38 1.96 26.21
N ASN A 148 28.07 0.86 25.53
CA ASN A 148 26.73 0.55 25.03
C ASN A 148 26.21 -0.75 25.64
N LYS A 149 24.97 -0.77 26.13
CA LYS A 149 24.38 -1.97 26.73
C LYS A 149 24.04 -2.99 25.65
N SER A 150 24.31 -4.27 25.92
CA SER A 150 23.98 -5.36 24.98
C SER A 150 22.50 -5.41 24.60
N GLY A 151 21.59 -5.04 25.52
CA GLY A 151 20.16 -4.93 25.24
C GLY A 151 19.82 -3.86 24.19
N ASP A 152 20.48 -2.71 24.24
CA ASP A 152 20.27 -1.62 23.26
C ASP A 152 20.75 -2.05 21.87
N LEU A 153 21.93 -2.69 21.79
CA LEU A 153 22.48 -3.22 20.55
C LEU A 153 21.59 -4.31 19.93
N THR A 154 21.00 -5.15 20.77
CA THR A 154 20.07 -6.22 20.35
C THR A 154 18.75 -5.62 19.84
N SER A 155 18.22 -4.61 20.53
CA SER A 155 17.01 -3.90 20.12
C SER A 155 17.16 -3.28 18.73
N ILE A 156 18.32 -2.70 18.43
CA ILE A 156 18.61 -2.14 17.09
C ILE A 156 18.51 -3.22 16.00
N ILE A 157 19.12 -4.40 16.22
CA ILE A 157 19.11 -5.49 15.23
C ILE A 157 17.70 -6.06 15.00
N ILE A 158 16.94 -6.21 16.08
CA ILE A 158 15.64 -6.89 16.04
C ILE A 158 14.54 -5.91 15.62
N HIS A 159 14.39 -4.80 16.34
CA HIS A 159 13.27 -3.87 16.18
C HIS A 159 13.57 -2.76 15.17
N ASP A 160 14.67 -2.04 15.31
CA ASP A 160 14.92 -0.86 14.46
C ASP A 160 15.13 -1.25 13.00
N ILE A 161 15.90 -2.32 12.73
CA ILE A 161 16.06 -2.83 11.36
C ILE A 161 14.73 -3.34 10.78
N GLY A 162 13.91 -4.02 11.59
CA GLY A 162 12.60 -4.50 11.16
C GLY A 162 11.68 -3.35 10.76
N ASN A 163 11.57 -2.35 11.64
CA ASN A 163 10.77 -1.14 11.42
C ASN A 163 11.27 -0.34 10.21
N LEU A 164 12.59 -0.16 10.10
CA LEU A 164 13.21 0.54 8.97
C LEU A 164 12.88 -0.18 7.67
N SER A 165 13.11 -1.49 7.59
CA SER A 165 12.88 -2.25 6.36
C SER A 165 11.40 -2.28 5.96
N GLY A 166 10.49 -2.37 6.94
CA GLY A 166 9.05 -2.25 6.70
C GLY A 166 8.65 -0.87 6.19
N ALA A 167 9.18 0.20 6.78
CA ALA A 167 8.96 1.56 6.30
C ALA A 167 9.51 1.76 4.88
N VAL A 168 10.69 1.20 4.59
CA VAL A 168 11.34 1.27 3.28
C VAL A 168 10.54 0.52 2.22
N GLY A 169 10.12 -0.71 2.49
CA GLY A 169 9.30 -1.52 1.59
C GLY A 169 7.95 -0.84 1.30
N THR A 170 7.22 -0.45 2.34
CA THR A 170 5.94 0.25 2.17
C THR A 170 6.08 1.58 1.44
N THR A 171 7.15 2.33 1.68
CA THR A 171 7.43 3.58 0.95
C THR A 171 7.71 3.33 -0.52
N PHE A 172 8.49 2.30 -0.86
CA PHE A 172 8.76 1.94 -2.25
C PHE A 172 7.48 1.56 -2.98
N GLN A 173 6.66 0.70 -2.36
CA GLN A 173 5.37 0.29 -2.91
C GLN A 173 4.48 1.51 -3.20
N LYS A 174 4.42 2.45 -2.25
CA LYS A 174 3.63 3.68 -2.32
C LYS A 174 4.11 4.73 -3.32
N ILE A 175 5.42 4.82 -3.54
CA ILE A 175 5.99 5.87 -4.39
C ILE A 175 6.21 5.38 -5.82
N ILE A 176 6.44 4.09 -6.04
CA ILE A 176 6.77 3.54 -7.35
C ILE A 176 5.63 2.69 -7.91
N VAL A 177 5.23 1.64 -7.18
CA VAL A 177 4.28 0.64 -7.70
C VAL A 177 2.86 1.19 -7.78
N GLU A 178 2.41 1.90 -6.75
CA GLU A 178 1.03 2.42 -6.68
C GLU A 178 0.76 3.56 -7.67
N PRO A 179 1.63 4.58 -7.84
CA PRO A 179 1.45 5.59 -8.86
C PRO A 179 1.46 5.00 -10.27
N PHE A 180 2.30 3.98 -10.53
CA PHE A 180 2.29 3.26 -11.78
C PHE A 180 0.94 2.56 -12.04
N ASN A 181 0.37 1.91 -11.02
CA ASN A 181 -0.98 1.32 -11.13
C ASN A 181 -2.05 2.38 -11.38
N ILE A 182 -2.02 3.49 -10.64
CA ILE A 182 -2.96 4.61 -10.80
C ILE A 182 -2.86 5.17 -12.22
N LEU A 183 -1.65 5.33 -12.76
CA LEU A 183 -1.43 5.79 -14.12
C LEU A 183 -2.03 4.82 -15.15
N LEU A 184 -1.73 3.52 -15.04
CA LEU A 184 -2.26 2.52 -15.98
C LEU A 184 -3.80 2.42 -15.93
N PHE A 185 -4.39 2.34 -14.72
CA PHE A 185 -5.84 2.34 -14.57
C PHE A 185 -6.46 3.65 -15.06
N GLY A 186 -5.84 4.78 -14.74
CA GLY A 186 -6.29 6.10 -15.17
C GLY A 186 -6.35 6.20 -16.69
N VAL A 187 -5.26 5.84 -17.38
CA VAL A 187 -5.21 5.83 -18.85
C VAL A 187 -6.32 4.95 -19.44
N LEU A 188 -6.54 3.75 -18.88
CA LEU A 188 -7.61 2.87 -19.34
C LEU A 188 -9.01 3.49 -19.15
N LEU A 189 -9.28 4.12 -18.00
CA LEU A 189 -10.53 4.83 -17.77
C LEU A 189 -10.73 5.98 -18.75
N PHE A 190 -9.69 6.77 -19.02
CA PHE A 190 -9.72 7.86 -19.99
C PHE A 190 -10.01 7.37 -21.42
N ILE A 191 -9.49 6.20 -21.79
CA ILE A 191 -9.79 5.55 -23.07
C ILE A 191 -11.28 5.15 -23.14
N ILE A 192 -11.85 4.60 -22.06
CA ILE A 192 -13.26 4.17 -22.02
C ILE A 192 -14.20 5.38 -22.09
N SER A 193 -13.99 6.39 -21.23
CA SER A 193 -14.80 7.61 -21.22
C SER A 193 -14.05 8.76 -20.57
N TRP A 194 -13.59 9.71 -21.38
CA TRP A 194 -12.89 10.90 -20.90
C TRP A 194 -13.79 11.81 -20.03
N LYS A 195 -15.10 11.88 -20.32
CA LYS A 195 -16.06 12.70 -19.56
C LYS A 195 -16.23 12.18 -18.13
N LEU A 196 -16.49 10.88 -17.98
CA LEU A 196 -16.64 10.26 -16.65
C LEU A 196 -15.31 10.23 -15.89
N SER A 197 -14.20 10.04 -16.60
CA SER A 197 -12.86 10.05 -15.99
C SER A 197 -12.50 11.43 -15.43
N LEU A 198 -12.85 12.53 -16.11
CA LEU A 198 -12.65 13.88 -15.58
C LEU A 198 -13.43 14.11 -14.29
N VAL A 199 -14.68 13.66 -14.23
CA VAL A 199 -15.49 13.73 -13.00
C VAL A 199 -14.81 12.92 -11.88
N ALA A 200 -14.35 11.70 -12.17
CA ALA A 200 -13.63 10.89 -11.19
C ALA A 200 -12.33 11.56 -10.70
N VAL A 201 -11.57 12.19 -11.60
CA VAL A 201 -10.35 12.92 -11.25
C VAL A 201 -10.66 14.13 -10.37
N LEU A 202 -11.79 14.82 -10.56
CA LEU A 202 -12.23 15.92 -9.68
C LEU A 202 -12.61 15.46 -8.27
N ILE A 203 -13.02 14.21 -8.08
CA ILE A 203 -13.30 13.65 -6.76
C ILE A 203 -12.01 13.45 -5.95
N ILE A 204 -10.88 13.21 -6.61
CA ILE A 204 -9.57 13.01 -5.96
C ILE A 204 -9.16 14.22 -5.09
N PRO A 205 -9.06 15.47 -5.61
CA PRO A 205 -8.69 16.62 -4.78
C PRO A 205 -9.72 16.91 -3.69
N LEU A 206 -11.02 16.70 -3.95
CA LEU A 206 -12.06 16.87 -2.94
C LEU A 206 -11.87 15.90 -1.76
N SER A 207 -11.63 14.62 -2.06
CA SER A 207 -11.33 13.62 -1.04
C SER A 207 -10.04 13.95 -0.30
N GLN A 208 -9.00 14.41 -1.00
CA GLN A 208 -7.72 14.81 -0.40
C GLN A 208 -7.88 15.98 0.58
N VAL A 209 -8.73 16.97 0.28
CA VAL A 209 -9.03 18.08 1.19
C VAL A 209 -9.69 17.57 2.47
N ILE A 210 -10.73 16.74 2.35
CA ILE A 210 -11.45 16.16 3.50
C ILE A 210 -10.50 15.32 4.36
N ILE A 211 -9.75 14.43 3.73
CA ILE A 211 -8.76 13.57 4.40
C ILE A 211 -7.69 14.42 5.09
N SER A 212 -7.25 15.52 4.48
CA SER A 212 -6.24 16.41 5.06
C SER A 212 -6.76 17.15 6.30
N ILE A 213 -8.01 17.59 6.30
CA ILE A 213 -8.62 18.26 7.46
C ILE A 213 -8.73 17.27 8.63
N ILE A 214 -9.28 16.08 8.37
CA ILE A 214 -9.42 15.01 9.37
C ILE A 214 -8.03 14.59 9.88
N GLY A 215 -7.08 14.36 8.97
CA GLY A 215 -5.71 13.95 9.30
C GLY A 215 -4.97 14.97 10.16
N LYS A 216 -5.12 16.28 9.87
CA LYS A 216 -4.57 17.36 10.72
C LYS A 216 -5.15 17.33 12.13
N SER A 217 -6.47 17.13 12.25
CA SER A 217 -7.14 17.03 13.55
C SER A 217 -6.64 15.83 14.37
N ILE A 218 -6.58 14.65 13.74
CA ILE A 218 -6.07 13.42 14.36
C ILE A 218 -4.62 13.60 14.81
N ARG A 219 -3.76 14.12 13.94
CA ARG A 219 -2.34 14.33 14.25
C ARG A 219 -2.14 15.30 15.42
N ARG A 220 -2.96 16.36 15.50
CA ARG A 220 -2.94 17.30 16.63
C ARG A 220 -3.34 16.60 17.94
N LYS A 221 -4.42 15.82 17.94
CA LYS A 221 -4.89 15.10 19.13
C LYS A 221 -3.91 14.01 19.57
N SER A 222 -3.35 13.26 18.61
CA SER A 222 -2.29 12.27 18.85
C SER A 222 -1.07 12.90 19.51
N ARG A 223 -0.59 14.06 19.01
CA ARG A 223 0.56 14.76 19.61
C ARG A 223 0.29 15.23 21.04
N ARG A 224 -0.94 15.66 21.35
CA ARG A 224 -1.35 16.01 22.72
C ARG A 224 -1.35 14.76 23.62
N ASN A 225 -1.91 13.66 23.14
CA ASN A 225 -1.94 12.39 23.87
C ASN A 225 -0.52 11.87 24.17
N THR A 226 0.39 11.88 23.18
CA THR A 226 1.80 11.50 23.39
C THR A 226 2.49 12.37 24.43
N ARG A 227 2.17 13.67 24.51
CA ARG A 227 2.72 14.56 25.55
C ARG A 227 2.19 14.23 26.94
N GLN A 228 0.89 13.97 27.08
CA GLN A 228 0.28 13.57 28.36
C GLN A 228 0.86 12.24 28.86
N ILE A 229 0.94 11.23 27.98
CA ILE A 229 1.59 9.95 28.29
C ILE A 229 3.04 10.16 28.74
N GLY A 230 3.78 11.08 28.08
CA GLY A 230 5.14 11.43 28.49
C GLY A 230 5.23 12.03 29.90
N GLY A 231 4.28 12.89 30.28
CA GLY A 231 4.18 13.45 31.63
C GLY A 231 3.91 12.39 32.69
N ILE A 232 2.94 11.51 32.44
CA ILE A 232 2.59 10.37 33.30
C ILE A 232 3.82 9.46 33.49
N LEU A 233 4.50 9.09 32.40
CA LEU A 233 5.72 8.28 32.45
C LEU A 233 6.81 8.96 33.28
N SER A 234 7.00 10.27 33.13
CA SER A 234 7.98 11.02 33.91
C SER A 234 7.73 10.90 35.41
N ILE A 235 6.49 11.08 35.86
CA ILE A 235 6.10 10.92 37.27
C ILE A 235 6.39 9.49 37.74
N ILE A 236 5.93 8.48 37.00
CA ILE A 236 6.17 7.07 37.36
C ILE A 236 7.67 6.80 37.52
N THR A 237 8.49 7.25 36.56
CA THR A 237 9.94 7.02 36.62
C THR A 237 10.60 7.73 37.80
N GLU A 238 10.20 8.97 38.11
CA GLU A 238 10.69 9.74 39.26
C GLU A 238 10.33 9.05 40.58
N THR A 239 9.05 8.74 40.78
CA THR A 239 8.53 8.10 42.00
C THR A 239 9.14 6.71 42.22
N LEU A 240 9.27 5.89 41.17
CA LEU A 240 9.88 4.55 41.30
C LEU A 240 11.38 4.62 41.57
N SER A 241 12.12 5.52 40.91
CA SER A 241 13.56 5.68 41.16
C SER A 241 13.86 6.15 42.59
N SER A 242 12.96 6.95 43.17
CA SER A 242 13.08 7.54 44.50
C SER A 242 12.14 6.91 45.53
N ILE A 243 11.66 5.68 45.30
CA ILE A 243 10.61 5.05 46.13
C ILE A 243 10.98 4.95 47.61
N ARG A 244 12.28 4.79 47.92
CA ARG A 244 12.80 4.78 49.29
C ARG A 244 12.60 6.11 50.01
N ILE A 245 12.75 7.24 49.31
CA ILE A 245 12.53 8.58 49.86
C ILE A 245 11.04 8.78 50.12
N VAL A 246 10.19 8.41 49.15
CA VAL A 246 8.72 8.49 49.30
C VAL A 246 8.26 7.72 50.54
N LYS A 247 8.80 6.51 50.76
CA LYS A 247 8.51 5.67 51.93
C LYS A 247 9.07 6.24 53.24
N ALA A 248 10.30 6.77 53.23
CA ALA A 248 10.93 7.33 54.43
C ALA A 248 10.18 8.58 54.96
N PHE A 249 9.57 9.36 54.06
CA PHE A 249 8.81 10.57 54.42
C PHE A 249 7.29 10.36 54.47
N VAL A 250 6.78 9.12 54.28
CA VAL A 250 5.34 8.80 54.29
C VAL A 250 4.54 9.68 53.30
N MET A 251 5.07 9.86 52.08
CA MET A 251 4.54 10.76 51.05
C MET A 251 3.71 10.05 49.97
N GLU A 252 3.28 8.80 50.19
CA GLU A 252 2.57 8.02 49.16
C GLU A 252 1.29 8.69 48.69
N SER A 253 0.49 9.23 49.63
CA SER A 253 -0.76 9.91 49.29
C SER A 253 -0.53 11.19 48.46
N PHE A 254 0.60 11.86 48.66
CA PHE A 254 0.98 13.04 47.88
C PHE A 254 1.34 12.65 46.44
N GLU A 255 2.17 11.64 46.25
CA GLU A 255 2.56 11.15 44.93
C GLU A 255 1.35 10.58 44.15
N ILE A 256 0.43 9.88 44.82
CA ILE A 256 -0.83 9.42 44.20
C ILE A 256 -1.70 10.60 43.74
N LYS A 257 -1.80 11.67 44.55
CA LYS A 257 -2.52 12.89 44.15
C LYS A 257 -1.85 13.59 42.96
N LYS A 258 -0.51 13.65 42.94
CA LYS A 258 0.27 14.20 41.81
C LYS A 258 0.02 13.40 40.52
N PHE A 259 0.01 12.07 40.60
CA PHE A 259 -0.31 11.18 39.48
C PHE A 259 -1.73 11.37 38.94
N ASN A 260 -2.73 11.43 39.84
CA ASN A 260 -4.13 11.65 39.47
C ASN A 260 -4.40 13.02 38.82
N LYS A 261 -3.53 14.01 39.07
CA LYS A 261 -3.65 15.34 38.46
C LYS A 261 -3.13 15.39 37.02
N GLU A 262 -2.15 14.55 36.68
CA GLU A 262 -1.58 14.46 35.32
C GLU A 262 -2.28 13.41 34.43
N SER A 263 -3.02 12.47 35.01
CA SER A 263 -3.85 11.48 34.29
C SER A 263 -5.16 12.08 33.80
#